data_AF-X6MIQ4-F1
#
_entry.id   AF-X6MIQ4-F1
#
_cell.length_a   1.000
_cell.length_b   1.000
_cell.length_c   1.000
_cell.angle_alpha   90.00
_cell.angle_beta   90.00
_cell.angle_gamma   90.00
#
_symmetry.space_group_name_H-M   'P 1'
#
loop_
_entity.id
_entity.type
_entity.pdbx_description
1 polymer ?
#
loop_
_entity_poly.entity_id
_entity_poly.type
_entity_poly.pdbx_seq_one_letter_code
_entity_poly.pdbx_strand_id
1 'polypeptide(L)'
;MIDSQCVAFDAEVLICGSISTGDCYSYHVVKEEYKKTAEYPWNVELQGHSVIKCDVEAGTGEDKNIVTLLSFGGSPYHGRHTLMMRYQSVWSGESSKKVENRWLPLANGEIIGRDNDDLQGARALISGTNKDLLFVTHNRCHIKVIDMKSYRYISDVQNAVLPVSNENRASFHCFVLLKTNTFVLISEDESFLSNTTNIKRTLY
;
A
#
# COMPACT_ATOMS: atom_id res chain seq x y z
N MET A 1 2.84 16.80 -9.55
CA MET A 1 1.78 16.03 -10.22
C MET A 1 1.45 14.87 -9.28
N ILE A 2 0.19 14.64 -8.93
CA ILE A 2 -0.20 13.51 -8.07
C ILE A 2 -0.69 12.42 -9.02
N ASP A 3 0.21 11.51 -9.36
CA ASP A 3 -0.01 10.47 -10.36
C ASP A 3 -0.60 9.19 -9.75
N SER A 4 -1.16 8.36 -10.62
CA SER A 4 -1.71 7.06 -10.26
C SER A 4 -0.72 6.21 -9.47
N GLN A 5 -1.23 5.42 -8.54
CA GLN A 5 -0.40 4.42 -7.87
C GLN A 5 -0.30 3.18 -8.75
N CYS A 6 0.92 2.68 -8.90
CA CYS A 6 1.21 1.53 -9.76
C CYS A 6 1.78 0.37 -8.95
N VAL A 7 1.35 -0.85 -9.28
CA VAL A 7 1.84 -2.09 -8.68
C VAL A 7 2.28 -3.06 -9.77
N ALA A 8 3.52 -3.54 -9.69
CA ALA A 8 4.00 -4.59 -10.58
C ALA A 8 3.44 -5.96 -10.16
N PHE A 9 2.93 -6.71 -11.13
CA PHE A 9 2.41 -8.07 -10.94
C PHE A 9 2.70 -8.92 -12.19
N ASP A 10 3.73 -9.78 -12.09
CA ASP A 10 4.23 -10.57 -13.23
C ASP A 10 4.52 -9.69 -14.47
N ALA A 11 3.93 -9.98 -15.63
CA ALA A 11 4.07 -9.19 -16.85
C ALA A 11 3.13 -7.97 -16.89
N GLU A 12 2.49 -7.62 -15.77
CA GLU A 12 1.51 -6.54 -15.66
C GLU A 12 1.99 -5.39 -14.78
N VAL A 13 1.59 -4.18 -15.17
CA VAL A 13 1.60 -2.99 -14.31
C VAL A 13 0.15 -2.62 -14.03
N LEU A 14 -0.28 -2.82 -12.79
CA LEU A 14 -1.59 -2.42 -12.31
C LEU A 14 -1.56 -0.93 -11.99
N ILE A 15 -2.48 -0.16 -12.55
CA ILE A 15 -2.60 1.28 -12.38
C ILE A 15 -3.91 1.52 -11.63
N CYS A 16 -3.83 2.04 -10.41
CA CYS A 16 -4.94 2.06 -9.48
C CYS A 16 -5.43 3.48 -9.22
N GLY A 17 -6.35 3.97 -10.06
CA GLY A 17 -6.99 5.28 -9.89
C GLY A 17 -6.03 6.47 -9.89
N SER A 18 -6.56 7.67 -9.75
CA SER A 18 -5.81 8.92 -9.61
C SER A 18 -6.70 9.99 -8.97
N ILE A 19 -6.18 11.20 -8.79
CA ILE A 19 -6.99 12.33 -8.30
C ILE A 19 -8.20 12.65 -9.22
N SER A 20 -8.13 12.32 -10.51
CA SER A 20 -9.15 12.66 -11.51
C SER A 20 -10.06 11.49 -11.91
N THR A 21 -9.75 10.26 -11.50
CA THR A 21 -10.55 9.08 -11.85
C THR A 21 -10.40 7.95 -10.83
N GLY A 22 -11.50 7.24 -10.57
CA GLY A 22 -11.48 5.98 -9.83
C GLY A 22 -11.07 4.77 -10.67
N ASP A 23 -10.94 4.91 -11.98
CA ASP A 23 -10.69 3.79 -12.88
C ASP A 23 -9.33 3.13 -12.64
N CYS A 24 -9.31 1.81 -12.68
CA CYS A 24 -8.11 1.00 -12.60
C CYS A 24 -7.85 0.28 -13.92
N TYR A 25 -6.58 0.15 -14.27
CA TYR A 25 -6.12 -0.49 -15.51
C TYR A 25 -5.02 -1.52 -15.22
N SER A 26 -4.88 -2.49 -16.10
CA SER A 26 -3.69 -3.35 -16.19
C SER A 26 -3.05 -3.11 -17.54
N TYR A 27 -1.77 -2.75 -17.52
CA TYR A 27 -0.91 -2.68 -18.70
C TYR A 27 -0.04 -3.93 -18.76
N HIS A 28 -0.09 -4.66 -19.87
CA HIS A 28 0.73 -5.85 -20.04
C HIS A 28 2.03 -5.49 -20.80
N VAL A 29 3.17 -5.61 -20.13
CA VAL A 29 4.48 -5.12 -20.63
C VAL A 29 4.88 -5.77 -21.95
N VAL A 30 4.68 -7.07 -22.12
CA VAL A 30 5.05 -7.78 -23.37
C VAL A 30 4.05 -7.55 -24.51
N LYS A 31 2.78 -7.34 -24.20
CA LYS A 31 1.73 -7.15 -25.22
C LYS A 31 1.56 -5.69 -25.59
N GLU A 32 2.05 -4.78 -24.76
CA GLU A 32 1.95 -3.33 -24.90
C GLU A 32 0.50 -2.82 -24.94
N GLU A 33 -0.40 -3.53 -24.25
CA GLU A 33 -1.85 -3.26 -24.25
C GLU A 33 -2.38 -2.94 -22.85
N TYR A 34 -3.45 -2.15 -22.81
CA TYR A 34 -4.20 -1.81 -21.60
C TYR A 34 -5.54 -2.53 -21.56
N LYS A 35 -5.97 -2.91 -20.35
CA LYS A 35 -7.34 -3.36 -20.06
C LYS A 35 -7.87 -2.65 -18.81
N LYS A 36 -9.12 -2.17 -18.85
CA LYS A 36 -9.82 -1.72 -17.64
C LYS A 36 -10.03 -2.92 -16.72
N THR A 37 -9.84 -2.74 -15.41
CA THR A 37 -9.83 -3.84 -14.43
C THR A 37 -10.90 -3.70 -13.37
N ALA A 38 -11.00 -2.53 -12.74
CA ALA A 38 -11.88 -2.22 -11.63
C ALA A 38 -12.10 -0.71 -11.56
N GLU A 39 -12.91 -0.25 -10.62
CA GLU A 39 -13.11 1.15 -10.31
C GLU A 39 -13.19 1.32 -8.79
N TYR A 40 -12.60 2.40 -8.26
CA TYR A 40 -12.80 2.79 -6.87
C TYR A 40 -14.25 3.23 -6.63
N PRO A 41 -14.79 3.04 -5.42
CA PRO A 41 -16.07 3.63 -5.06
C PRO A 41 -16.06 5.15 -5.25
N TRP A 42 -17.15 5.70 -5.78
CA TRP A 42 -17.26 7.12 -6.15
C TRP A 42 -17.03 8.09 -4.97
N ASN A 43 -17.20 7.62 -3.73
CA ASN A 43 -17.07 8.41 -2.52
C ASN A 43 -15.65 8.34 -1.89
N VAL A 44 -14.67 7.82 -2.63
CA VAL A 44 -13.29 7.66 -2.15
C VAL A 44 -12.39 8.68 -2.85
N GLU A 45 -11.72 9.52 -2.06
CA GLU A 45 -10.73 10.47 -2.57
C GLU A 45 -9.34 9.84 -2.67
N LEU A 46 -8.71 9.98 -3.84
CA LEU A 46 -7.46 9.31 -4.18
C LEU A 46 -6.24 10.24 -4.18
N GLN A 47 -6.38 11.47 -3.67
CA GLN A 47 -5.27 12.41 -3.62
C GLN A 47 -4.16 11.90 -2.68
N GLY A 48 -3.02 11.55 -3.27
CA GLY A 48 -1.85 11.05 -2.54
C GLY A 48 -2.10 9.72 -1.82
N HIS A 49 -3.09 8.94 -2.25
CA HIS A 49 -3.32 7.61 -1.68
C HIS A 49 -2.14 6.68 -1.98
N SER A 50 -2.05 5.59 -1.22
CA SER A 50 -1.07 4.52 -1.41
C SER A 50 -1.77 3.23 -1.77
N VAL A 51 -1.14 2.46 -2.66
CA VAL A 51 -1.54 1.07 -2.97
C VAL A 51 -0.33 0.18 -2.77
N ILE A 52 -0.52 -0.88 -1.99
CA ILE A 52 0.53 -1.86 -1.69
C ILE A 52 0.11 -3.25 -2.15
N LYS A 53 1.09 -4.02 -2.59
CA LYS A 53 0.94 -5.44 -2.89
C LYS A 53 1.07 -6.24 -1.59
N CYS A 54 0.02 -6.93 -1.19
CA CYS A 54 0.05 -7.89 -0.09
C CYS A 54 0.50 -9.24 -0.65
N ASP A 55 1.81 -9.51 -0.60
CA ASP A 55 2.36 -10.81 -0.96
C ASP A 55 1.86 -11.89 0.00
N VAL A 56 0.73 -12.51 -0.32
CA VAL A 56 0.34 -13.81 0.23
C VAL A 56 1.09 -14.87 -0.61
N GLU A 57 1.55 -15.94 0.03
CA GLU A 57 2.23 -17.03 -0.68
C GLU A 57 1.46 -17.42 -1.94
N ALA A 58 2.15 -17.42 -3.08
CA ALA A 58 1.54 -17.77 -4.37
C ALA A 58 0.99 -19.19 -4.24
N GLY A 59 -0.34 -19.31 -4.25
CA GLY A 59 -0.98 -20.61 -4.23
C GLY A 59 -0.59 -21.44 -5.46
N THR A 60 -0.79 -22.75 -5.37
CA THR A 60 -0.52 -23.65 -6.49
C THR A 60 -1.63 -23.56 -7.53
N GLY A 61 -1.30 -23.45 -8.82
CA GLY A 61 -2.29 -23.49 -9.91
C GLY A 61 -2.89 -22.12 -10.23
N GLU A 62 -4.23 -22.01 -10.20
CA GLU A 62 -4.98 -20.80 -10.57
C GLU A 62 -4.69 -19.59 -9.68
N ASP A 63 -4.25 -19.83 -8.44
CA ASP A 63 -3.90 -18.78 -7.47
C ASP A 63 -2.67 -17.96 -7.88
N LYS A 64 -1.86 -18.41 -8.85
CA LYS A 64 -0.71 -17.66 -9.37
C LYS A 64 -1.10 -16.38 -10.10
N ASN A 65 -2.31 -16.34 -10.64
CA ASN A 65 -2.83 -15.18 -11.38
C ASN A 65 -3.59 -14.22 -10.46
N ILE A 66 -3.50 -14.40 -9.14
CA ILE A 66 -4.21 -13.59 -8.15
C ILE A 66 -3.21 -12.89 -7.24
N VAL A 67 -3.48 -11.62 -6.94
CA VAL A 67 -2.75 -10.85 -5.93
C VAL A 67 -3.73 -10.06 -5.07
N THR A 68 -3.39 -9.89 -3.80
CA THR A 68 -4.15 -9.02 -2.91
C THR A 68 -3.50 -7.64 -2.89
N LEU A 69 -4.29 -6.61 -3.12
CA LEU A 69 -3.88 -5.21 -3.02
C LEU A 69 -4.58 -4.56 -1.84
N LEU A 70 -3.86 -3.71 -1.12
CA LEU A 70 -4.41 -2.83 -0.09
C LEU A 70 -4.23 -1.39 -0.53
N SER A 71 -5.32 -0.63 -0.57
CA SER A 71 -5.35 0.81 -0.83
C SER A 71 -5.74 1.55 0.43
N PHE A 72 -5.02 2.60 0.77
CA PHE A 72 -5.36 3.47 1.90
C PHE A 72 -4.86 4.90 1.65
N GLY A 73 -5.48 5.86 2.33
CA GLY A 73 -5.12 7.26 2.21
C GLY A 73 -6.19 8.18 2.77
N GLY A 74 -6.20 9.41 2.27
CA GLY A 74 -7.15 10.44 2.67
C GLY A 74 -6.68 11.26 3.86
N SER A 75 -7.57 12.12 4.35
CA SER A 75 -7.26 13.09 5.42
C SER A 75 -8.50 13.36 6.28
N PRO A 76 -8.37 14.13 7.38
CA PRO A 76 -9.52 14.53 8.19
C PRO A 76 -10.55 15.37 7.42
N TYR A 77 -10.14 16.01 6.32
CA TYR A 77 -10.99 16.89 5.51
C TYR A 77 -11.70 16.16 4.37
N HIS A 78 -11.08 15.10 3.85
CA HIS A 78 -11.50 14.40 2.64
C HIS A 78 -12.07 13.00 2.90
N GLY A 79 -12.10 12.60 4.17
CA GLY A 79 -12.36 11.22 4.56
C GLY A 79 -11.14 10.34 4.33
N ARG A 80 -10.99 9.31 5.18
CA ARG A 80 -9.97 8.29 5.04
C ARG A 80 -10.60 7.00 4.55
N HIS A 81 -9.84 6.22 3.80
CA HIS A 81 -10.29 4.91 3.33
C HIS A 81 -9.24 3.85 3.61
N THR A 82 -9.71 2.61 3.73
CA THR A 82 -8.87 1.43 3.64
C THR A 82 -9.67 0.35 2.90
N LEU A 83 -9.18 -0.02 1.73
CA LEU A 83 -9.84 -0.89 0.79
C LEU A 83 -8.91 -2.03 0.41
N MET A 84 -9.48 -3.19 0.16
CA MET A 84 -8.78 -4.37 -0.28
C MET A 84 -9.39 -4.88 -1.59
N MET A 85 -8.54 -5.32 -2.50
CA MET A 85 -8.95 -5.98 -3.73
C MET A 85 -8.18 -7.28 -3.88
N ARG A 86 -8.89 -8.39 -4.10
CA ARG A 86 -8.30 -9.61 -4.66
C ARG A 86 -8.33 -9.48 -6.17
N TYR A 87 -7.23 -8.99 -6.72
CA TYR A 87 -7.05 -8.83 -8.15
C TYR A 87 -6.74 -10.17 -8.79
N GLN A 88 -7.51 -10.56 -9.80
CA GLN A 88 -7.17 -11.62 -10.75
C GLN A 88 -6.74 -10.99 -12.07
N SER A 89 -5.64 -11.48 -12.64
CA SER A 89 -5.14 -11.08 -13.95
C SER A 89 -6.26 -11.07 -14.99
N VAL A 90 -6.41 -9.95 -15.69
CA VAL A 90 -7.33 -9.85 -16.84
C VAL A 90 -6.74 -10.44 -18.13
N TRP A 91 -5.56 -11.05 -18.02
CA TRP A 91 -4.83 -11.71 -19.09
C TRP A 91 -4.75 -13.23 -18.92
N SER A 92 -5.22 -13.78 -17.79
CA SER A 92 -5.34 -15.22 -17.60
C SER A 92 -6.43 -15.83 -18.51
N GLY A 93 -6.21 -17.05 -18.98
CA GLY A 93 -7.11 -17.75 -19.91
C GLY A 93 -8.51 -18.01 -19.35
N GLU A 94 -9.47 -18.29 -20.25
CA GLU A 94 -10.90 -18.41 -19.94
C GLU A 94 -11.28 -19.57 -19.00
N SER A 95 -10.36 -20.49 -18.73
CA SER A 95 -10.62 -21.69 -17.93
C SER A 95 -10.69 -21.45 -16.42
N SER A 96 -10.18 -20.32 -15.92
CA SER A 96 -10.21 -20.01 -14.47
C SER A 96 -11.55 -19.42 -14.05
N LYS A 97 -12.05 -19.79 -12.87
CA LYS A 97 -13.20 -19.10 -12.26
C LYS A 97 -12.89 -17.60 -12.15
N LYS A 98 -13.70 -16.77 -12.82
CA LYS A 98 -13.53 -15.31 -12.80
C LYS A 98 -13.89 -14.77 -11.43
N VAL A 99 -12.89 -14.21 -10.75
CA VAL A 99 -13.04 -13.34 -9.58
C VAL A 99 -13.36 -11.95 -10.11
N GLU A 100 -14.38 -11.32 -9.55
CA GLU A 100 -14.67 -9.93 -9.86
C GLU A 100 -13.63 -9.02 -9.19
N ASN A 101 -12.88 -8.27 -10.00
CA ASN A 101 -11.91 -7.29 -9.52
C ASN A 101 -12.66 -6.06 -9.01
N ARG A 102 -12.77 -5.93 -7.69
CA ARG A 102 -13.43 -4.79 -7.04
C ARG A 102 -12.77 -4.44 -5.71
N TRP A 103 -12.76 -3.15 -5.41
CA TRP A 103 -12.35 -2.63 -4.11
C TRP A 103 -13.45 -2.83 -3.08
N LEU A 104 -13.12 -3.46 -1.95
CA LEU A 104 -14.03 -3.68 -0.84
C LEU A 104 -13.43 -3.09 0.46
N PRO A 105 -14.25 -2.53 1.36
CA PRO A 105 -13.80 -2.22 2.71
C PRO A 105 -13.23 -3.46 3.42
N LEU A 106 -12.36 -3.23 4.41
CA LEU A 106 -11.92 -4.33 5.26
C LEU A 106 -13.11 -4.98 5.97
N ALA A 107 -13.10 -6.31 6.07
CA ALA A 107 -14.21 -7.05 6.67
C ALA A 107 -14.44 -6.70 8.16
N ASN A 108 -13.40 -6.25 8.85
CA ASN A 108 -13.46 -5.79 10.24
C ASN A 108 -13.81 -4.29 10.37
N GLY A 109 -13.99 -3.57 9.26
CA GLY A 109 -14.34 -2.15 9.24
C GLY A 109 -13.20 -1.20 9.66
N GLU A 110 -11.98 -1.69 9.86
CA GLU A 110 -10.85 -0.85 10.25
C GLU A 110 -10.44 0.10 9.11
N ILE A 111 -10.00 1.30 9.49
CA ILE A 111 -9.47 2.32 8.58
C ILE A 111 -8.11 2.75 9.12
N ILE A 112 -7.08 2.68 8.28
CA ILE A 112 -5.74 3.13 8.60
C ILE A 112 -5.76 4.64 8.86
N GLY A 113 -5.06 5.08 9.91
CA GLY A 113 -5.04 6.46 10.40
C GLY A 113 -5.87 6.66 11.67
N ARG A 114 -5.54 7.70 12.44
CA ARG A 114 -6.35 8.26 13.54
C ARG A 114 -7.11 9.50 13.06
N ASP A 115 -8.07 9.97 13.86
CA ASP A 115 -9.00 11.05 13.48
C ASP A 115 -8.37 12.30 12.88
N ASN A 116 -7.18 12.66 13.32
CA ASN A 116 -6.45 13.84 12.86
C ASN A 116 -5.25 13.51 11.95
N ASP A 117 -5.07 12.25 11.57
CA ASP A 117 -3.95 11.85 10.71
C ASP A 117 -4.26 12.24 9.27
N ASP A 118 -3.32 12.96 8.66
CA ASP A 118 -3.30 13.22 7.23
C ASP A 118 -2.39 12.19 6.54
N LEU A 119 -3.01 11.27 5.81
CA LEU A 119 -2.33 10.20 5.07
C LEU A 119 -2.09 10.56 3.61
N GLN A 120 -2.32 11.81 3.22
CA GLN A 120 -1.97 12.27 1.88
C GLN A 120 -0.46 12.16 1.65
N GLY A 121 -0.08 11.44 0.60
CA GLY A 121 1.32 11.16 0.28
C GLY A 121 1.97 10.15 1.22
N ALA A 122 1.21 9.46 2.06
CA ALA A 122 1.72 8.37 2.87
C ALA A 122 2.36 7.31 1.96
N ARG A 123 3.41 6.65 2.46
CA ARG A 123 4.04 5.48 1.83
C ARG A 123 4.03 4.34 2.81
N ALA A 124 3.99 3.12 2.28
CA ALA A 124 4.08 1.95 3.12
C ALA A 124 4.75 0.76 2.45
N LEU A 125 5.24 -0.14 3.29
CA LEU A 125 5.85 -1.40 2.90
C LEU A 125 5.47 -2.50 3.89
N ILE A 126 5.39 -3.72 3.38
CA ILE A 126 5.14 -4.91 4.19
C ILE A 126 6.48 -5.55 4.53
N SER A 127 6.67 -5.85 5.80
CA SER A 127 7.87 -6.49 6.35
C SER A 127 7.48 -7.28 7.60
N GLY A 128 8.46 -7.65 8.43
CA GLY A 128 8.30 -8.62 9.50
C GLY A 128 8.74 -10.00 9.03
N THR A 129 9.16 -10.85 9.97
CA THR A 129 9.63 -12.21 9.67
C THR A 129 8.58 -13.00 8.89
N ASN A 130 7.30 -12.74 9.18
CA ASN A 130 6.17 -13.41 8.55
C ASN A 130 5.41 -12.52 7.55
N LYS A 131 6.01 -11.39 7.11
CA LYS A 131 5.33 -10.36 6.29
C LYS A 131 4.00 -9.88 6.90
N ASP A 132 3.96 -9.81 8.24
CA ASP A 132 2.78 -9.53 9.05
C ASP A 132 2.72 -8.09 9.56
N LEU A 133 3.70 -7.25 9.20
CA LEU A 133 3.80 -5.87 9.65
C LEU A 133 3.77 -4.91 8.46
N LEU A 134 2.88 -3.92 8.54
CA LEU A 134 2.81 -2.80 7.62
C LEU A 134 3.47 -1.58 8.24
N PHE A 135 4.58 -1.16 7.65
CA PHE A 135 5.27 0.06 8.03
C PHE A 135 4.73 1.20 7.19
N VAL A 136 4.18 2.23 7.84
CA VAL A 136 3.58 3.39 7.19
C VAL A 136 4.33 4.64 7.62
N THR A 137 4.75 5.41 6.65
CA THR A 137 5.37 6.72 6.82
C THR A 137 4.45 7.77 6.24
N HIS A 138 4.10 8.73 7.07
CA HIS A 138 3.28 9.89 6.71
C HIS A 138 3.65 11.04 7.63
N ASN A 139 3.11 12.23 7.35
CA ASN A 139 3.35 13.52 8.00
C ASN A 139 3.98 13.46 9.42
N ARG A 140 4.98 14.31 9.69
CA ARG A 140 5.74 14.46 10.96
C ARG A 140 6.82 13.41 11.23
N CYS A 141 7.47 12.90 10.19
CA CYS A 141 8.73 12.14 10.30
C CYS A 141 8.64 10.92 11.24
N HIS A 142 7.46 10.29 11.35
CA HIS A 142 7.27 9.09 12.15
C HIS A 142 6.91 7.90 11.28
N ILE A 143 7.54 6.76 11.56
CA ILE A 143 7.10 5.47 11.08
C ILE A 143 6.06 4.89 12.04
N LYS A 144 4.90 4.53 11.52
CA LYS A 144 3.90 3.76 12.25
C LYS A 144 3.98 2.31 11.80
N VAL A 145 3.67 1.41 12.73
CA VAL A 145 3.62 -0.02 12.44
C VAL A 145 2.20 -0.51 12.70
N ILE A 146 1.66 -1.24 11.74
CA ILE A 146 0.30 -1.78 11.74
C ILE A 146 0.41 -3.30 11.63
N ASP A 147 -0.34 -4.02 12.46
CA ASP A 147 -0.47 -5.47 12.35
C ASP A 147 -1.36 -5.80 11.15
N MET A 148 -0.86 -6.60 10.18
CA MET A 148 -1.58 -6.90 8.94
C MET A 148 -2.77 -7.86 9.13
N LYS A 149 -2.89 -8.54 10.27
CA LYS A 149 -4.03 -9.41 10.57
C LYS A 149 -5.20 -8.61 11.11
N SER A 150 -4.93 -7.66 12.01
CA SER A 150 -5.98 -6.83 12.61
C SER A 150 -6.17 -5.47 11.92
N TYR A 151 -5.23 -5.03 11.09
CA TYR A 151 -5.15 -3.67 10.51
C TYR A 151 -5.17 -2.55 11.55
N ARG A 152 -4.61 -2.82 12.74
CA ARG A 152 -4.52 -1.85 13.84
C ARG A 152 -3.09 -1.44 14.11
N TYR A 153 -2.91 -0.21 14.58
CA TYR A 153 -1.61 0.27 15.03
C TYR A 153 -1.09 -0.56 16.20
N ILE A 154 0.20 -0.90 16.13
CA ILE A 154 0.95 -1.42 17.27
C ILE A 154 1.35 -0.22 18.14
N SER A 155 0.90 -0.19 19.39
CA SER A 155 1.09 0.96 20.29
C SER A 155 2.51 1.11 20.81
N ASP A 156 3.24 0.00 20.94
CA ASP A 156 4.49 -0.05 21.73
C ASP A 156 5.76 0.02 20.85
N VAL A 157 5.66 0.73 19.73
CA VAL A 157 6.78 0.93 18.79
C VAL A 157 7.74 1.97 19.35
N GLN A 158 8.94 1.55 19.72
CA GLN A 158 10.03 2.45 20.13
C GLN A 158 10.87 2.90 18.93
N ASN A 159 11.53 4.06 19.05
CA ASN A 159 12.42 4.62 18.02
C ASN A 159 11.73 4.82 16.65
N ALA A 160 10.48 5.29 16.69
CA ALA A 160 9.65 5.51 15.51
C ALA A 160 9.95 6.82 14.76
N VAL A 161 10.87 7.66 15.26
CA VAL A 161 11.24 8.92 14.61
C VAL A 161 12.24 8.60 13.50
N LEU A 162 11.93 9.03 12.29
CA LEU A 162 12.82 8.97 11.13
C LEU A 162 13.83 10.12 11.20
N PRO A 163 15.11 9.90 10.89
CA PRO A 163 16.13 10.95 10.89
C PRO A 163 16.06 11.74 9.58
N VAL A 164 14.89 12.30 9.28
CA VAL A 164 14.65 13.21 8.16
C VAL A 164 14.27 14.57 8.74
N SER A 165 14.67 15.65 8.07
CA SER A 165 14.36 16.99 8.55
C SER A 165 12.84 17.21 8.66
N ASN A 166 12.42 18.06 9.59
CA ASN A 166 11.00 18.39 9.77
C ASN A 166 10.39 19.06 8.51
N GLU A 167 11.22 19.65 7.67
CA GLU A 167 10.83 20.27 6.40
C GLU A 167 10.41 19.22 5.36
N ASN A 168 10.96 18.01 5.45
CA ASN A 168 10.79 16.92 4.49
C ASN A 168 9.42 16.21 4.60
N ARG A 169 8.64 16.49 5.67
CA ARG A 169 7.28 15.94 5.97
C ARG A 169 7.12 14.41 5.90
N ALA A 170 8.15 13.64 5.54
CA ALA A 170 8.11 12.20 5.26
C ALA A 170 6.86 11.78 4.45
N SER A 171 6.48 12.59 3.46
CA SER A 171 5.36 12.33 2.53
C SER A 171 5.84 12.48 1.09
N PHE A 172 5.15 11.81 0.16
CA PHE A 172 5.49 11.81 -1.27
C PHE A 172 6.92 11.32 -1.61
N HIS A 173 7.61 10.71 -0.65
CA HIS A 173 8.93 10.14 -0.82
C HIS A 173 8.88 8.76 -1.51
N CYS A 174 10.04 8.20 -1.80
CA CYS A 174 10.21 6.83 -2.23
C CYS A 174 10.60 5.97 -1.02
N PHE A 175 9.86 4.87 -0.80
CA PHE A 175 10.02 4.01 0.37
C PHE A 175 10.23 2.56 -0.06
N VAL A 176 11.45 2.06 0.11
CA VAL A 176 11.92 0.83 -0.53
C VAL A 176 12.36 -0.17 0.52
N LEU A 177 11.76 -1.36 0.51
CA LEU A 177 12.22 -2.49 1.31
C LEU A 177 13.50 -3.06 0.69
N LEU A 178 14.58 -3.16 1.48
CA LEU A 178 15.82 -3.82 1.06
C LEU A 178 15.87 -5.28 1.52
N LYS A 179 15.53 -5.52 2.79
CA LYS A 179 15.52 -6.83 3.46
C LYS A 179 14.48 -6.79 4.57
N THR A 180 14.17 -7.94 5.18
CA THR A 180 13.30 -8.00 6.35
C THR A 180 13.73 -6.96 7.38
N ASN A 181 12.81 -6.05 7.69
CA ASN A 181 12.97 -4.95 8.66
C ASN A 181 14.10 -3.97 8.29
N THR A 182 14.49 -3.87 7.02
CA THR A 182 15.49 -2.91 6.55
C THR A 182 14.98 -2.24 5.29
N PHE A 183 14.95 -0.92 5.29
CA PHE A 183 14.39 -0.12 4.20
C PHE A 183 15.15 1.18 4.00
N VAL A 184 15.02 1.75 2.81
CA VAL A 184 15.54 3.07 2.47
C VAL A 184 14.37 3.99 2.23
N LEU A 185 14.47 5.18 2.79
CA LEU A 185 13.62 6.32 2.48
C LEU A 185 14.43 7.31 1.65
N ILE A 186 13.93 7.65 0.46
CA ILE A 186 14.54 8.60 -0.46
C ILE A 186 13.55 9.74 -0.69
N SER A 187 13.98 10.96 -0.42
CA SER A 187 13.25 12.21 -0.62
C SER A 187 14.09 13.14 -1.48
N GLU A 188 13.51 14.26 -1.93
CA GLU A 188 14.21 15.20 -2.84
C GLU A 188 15.57 15.65 -2.31
N ASP A 189 15.68 15.95 -1.01
CA ASP A 189 16.90 16.51 -0.41
C ASP A 189 17.67 15.52 0.49
N GLU A 190 17.06 14.39 0.86
CA GLU A 190 17.62 13.47 1.86
C GLU A 190 17.40 12.00 1.48
N SER A 191 18.38 11.15 1.79
CA SER A 191 18.24 9.68 1.69
C SER A 191 18.76 9.04 2.96
N PHE A 192 17.97 8.14 3.56
CA PHE A 192 18.37 7.44 4.78
C PHE A 192 18.07 5.94 4.71
N LEU A 193 19.01 5.15 5.21
CA LEU A 193 18.90 3.71 5.39
C LEU A 193 18.51 3.39 6.83
N SER A 194 17.34 2.81 7.03
CA SER A 194 16.86 2.37 8.34
C SER A 194 16.92 0.86 8.47
N ASN A 195 17.35 0.39 9.64
CA ASN A 195 17.20 -1.01 10.06
C ASN A 195 16.38 -1.06 11.35
N THR A 196 15.19 -1.64 11.26
CA THR A 196 14.22 -1.76 12.35
C THR A 196 14.39 -3.03 13.17
N THR A 197 15.56 -3.69 13.18
CA THR A 197 15.89 -4.70 14.20
C THR A 197 15.71 -4.21 15.65
N ASN A 198 15.64 -2.89 15.86
CA ASN A 198 15.33 -2.26 17.15
C ASN A 198 13.84 -1.95 17.40
N ILE A 199 12.95 -2.16 16.43
CA ILE A 199 11.49 -2.12 16.65
C ILE A 199 11.08 -3.50 17.18
N LYS A 200 11.35 -3.72 18.46
CA LYS A 200 10.93 -4.94 19.15
C LYS A 200 9.43 -4.86 19.45
N ARG A 201 8.68 -5.83 18.92
CA ARG A 201 7.32 -6.13 19.39
C ARG A 201 7.47 -6.56 20.85
N THR A 202 7.12 -5.69 21.81
CA THR A 202 6.99 -6.13 23.20
C THR A 202 5.67 -6.88 23.28
N LEU A 203 5.72 -8.21 23.12
CA LEU A 203 4.58 -9.07 23.41
C LEU A 203 4.53 -9.18 24.95
N TYR A 204 3.53 -8.55 25.57
CA TYR A 204 3.10 -8.92 26.93
C TYR A 204 2.07 -10.05 26.83
#